data_AF-A0A929VQJ6-F1
#
_entry.id   AF-A0A929VQJ6-F1
#
_cell.length_a   1.000
_cell.length_b   1.000
_cell.length_c   1.000
_cell.angle_alpha   90.00
_cell.angle_beta   90.00
_cell.angle_gamma   90.00
#
_symmetry.space_group_name_H-M   'P 1'
#
loop_
_entity.id
_entity.type
_entity.pdbx_description
1 polymer ?
#
loop_
_entity_poly.entity_id
_entity_poly.type
_entity_poly.pdbx_seq_one_letter_code
_entity_poly.pdbx_strand_id
1 'polypeptide(L)' 'MKLERSTKIGELVENYPEVKNFLKTLNPEYSNLDNEELFAMMKDIATLEMVAIKGGFEYDELKEKIENFINA' A
#
# COMPACT_ATOMS: atom_id res chain seq x y z
N MET A 1 13.35 -4.24 0.01
CA MET A 1 12.39 -5.13 -0.66
C MET A 1 12.21 -4.69 -2.11
N LYS A 2 11.98 -5.59 -3.08
CA LYS A 2 11.61 -5.18 -4.44
C LYS A 2 10.09 -5.15 -4.56
N LEU A 3 9.52 -4.00 -4.94
CA LEU A 3 8.07 -3.85 -5.11
C LEU A 3 7.65 -4.37 -6.50
N GLU A 4 6.74 -5.33 -6.50
CA GLU A 4 6.14 -5.99 -7.67
C GLU A 4 4.61 -5.81 -7.65
N ARG A 5 3.94 -5.98 -8.79
CA ARG A 5 2.46 -5.84 -8.87
C ARG A 5 1.73 -6.76 -7.90
N SER A 6 2.29 -7.95 -7.68
CA SER A 6 1.77 -8.99 -6.79
C SER A 6 2.19 -8.83 -5.32
N THR A 7 3.07 -7.86 -5.00
CA THR A 7 3.50 -7.60 -3.62
C THR A 7 2.28 -7.38 -2.74
N LYS A 8 2.21 -8.10 -1.61
CA LYS A 8 1.11 -7.99 -0.68
C LYS A 8 1.27 -6.77 0.20
N ILE A 9 0.16 -6.10 0.48
CA ILE A 9 0.17 -4.92 1.35
C ILE A 9 0.54 -5.28 2.78
N GLY A 10 0.16 -6.48 3.24
CA GLY A 10 0.63 -7.02 4.52
C GLY A 10 2.14 -7.08 4.58
N GLU A 11 2.77 -7.71 3.59
CA GLU A 11 4.23 -7.81 3.49
C GLU A 11 4.89 -6.42 3.44
N LEU A 12 4.34 -5.50 2.65
CA LEU A 12 4.85 -4.14 2.54
C LEU A 12 4.81 -3.39 3.89
N VAL A 13 3.68 -3.44 4.58
CA VAL A 13 3.48 -2.75 5.88
C VAL A 13 4.23 -3.46 7.01
N GLU A 14 4.45 -4.78 6.92
CA GLU A 14 5.29 -5.51 7.88
C GLU A 14 6.77 -5.11 7.78
N ASN A 15 7.26 -4.88 6.56
CA ASN A 15 8.63 -4.40 6.33
C ASN A 15 8.77 -2.88 6.57
N TYR A 16 7.73 -2.10 6.26
CA TYR A 16 7.71 -0.64 6.33
C TYR A 16 6.38 -0.14 6.94
N PRO A 17 6.20 -0.21 8.27
CA PRO A 17 4.95 0.17 8.93
C PRO A 17 4.46 1.58 8.62
N GLU A 18 5.40 2.51 8.41
CA GLU A 18 5.16 3.91 8.04
C GLU A 18 4.42 4.06 6.70
N VAL A 19 4.56 3.10 5.77
CA VAL A 19 3.90 3.14 4.46
C VAL A 19 2.38 3.13 4.61
N LYS A 20 1.84 2.50 5.65
CA LYS A 20 0.40 2.51 5.93
C LYS A 20 -0.14 3.93 6.11
N ASN A 21 0.56 4.75 6.88
CA ASN A 21 0.17 6.15 7.09
C ASN A 21 0.43 7.00 5.85
N PHE A 22 1.51 6.74 5.12
CA PHE A 22 1.79 7.41 3.86
C PHE A 22 0.70 7.16 2.80
N LEU A 23 0.27 5.92 2.61
CA LEU A 23 -0.82 5.59 1.67
C LEU A 23 -2.05 6.45 1.97
N LYS A 24 -2.44 6.58 3.24
CA LYS A 24 -3.58 7.41 3.64
C LYS A 24 -3.45 8.90 3.29
N THR A 25 -2.24 9.45 3.19
CA THR A 25 -2.06 10.85 2.76
C THR A 25 -2.22 11.03 1.25
N LEU A 26 -2.06 9.95 0.47
CA LEU A 26 -2.19 9.97 -0.98
C LEU A 26 -3.66 10.01 -1.44
N ASN A 27 -4.55 9.26 -0.79
CA ASN A 27 -5.96 9.19 -1.18
C ASN A 27 -6.87 8.79 0.00
N PRO A 28 -8.02 9.45 0.20
CA PRO A 28 -9.00 9.08 1.24
C PRO A 28 -9.56 7.66 1.11
N GLU A 29 -9.55 7.03 -0.06
CA GLU A 29 -9.99 5.63 -0.28
C GLU A 29 -9.16 4.60 0.53
N TYR A 30 -7.97 5.00 0.97
CA TYR A 30 -7.10 4.21 1.82
C TYR A 30 -7.43 4.31 3.31
N SER A 31 -8.47 5.07 3.70
CA SER A 31 -8.94 5.15 5.09
C SER A 31 -9.29 3.78 5.68
N ASN A 32 -9.72 2.83 4.84
CA ASN A 32 -10.05 1.46 5.27
C ASN A 32 -8.82 0.68 5.77
N LEU A 33 -7.59 1.15 5.52
CA LEU A 33 -6.38 0.56 6.09
C LEU A 33 -6.36 0.71 7.63
N ASP A 34 -7.01 1.73 8.20
CA ASP A 34 -7.09 1.91 9.67
C ASP A 34 -8.00 0.91 10.36
N ASN A 35 -8.94 0.29 9.64
CA ASN A 35 -9.77 -0.76 10.21
C ASN A 35 -8.93 -2.03 10.34
N GLU A 36 -8.51 -2.35 11.56
CA GLU A 36 -7.64 -3.49 11.86
C GLU A 36 -8.22 -4.83 11.42
N GLU A 37 -9.53 -5.04 11.57
CA GLU A 37 -10.20 -6.29 11.14
C GLU A 37 -10.19 -6.42 9.61
N LEU A 38 -10.58 -5.35 8.90
CA LEU A 38 -10.56 -5.33 7.43
C LEU A 38 -9.13 -5.48 6.90
N PHE A 39 -8.18 -4.79 7.51
CA PHE A 39 -6.77 -4.89 7.13
C PHE A 39 -6.25 -6.31 7.37
N ALA A 40 -6.50 -6.92 8.52
CA ALA A 40 -6.06 -8.27 8.83
C ALA A 40 -6.60 -9.32 7.84
N MET A 41 -7.83 -9.17 7.36
CA MET A 41 -8.40 -10.06 6.33
C MET A 41 -7.79 -9.81 4.94
N MET A 42 -7.52 -8.55 4.62
CA MET A 42 -7.10 -8.15 3.27
C MET A 42 -5.58 -8.15 3.09
N LYS A 43 -4.78 -8.15 4.16
CA LYS A 43 -3.33 -7.93 4.10
C LYS A 43 -2.60 -8.94 3.21
N ASP A 44 -3.10 -10.18 3.17
CA ASP A 44 -2.55 -11.28 2.36
C ASP A 44 -3.21 -11.40 0.98
N ILE A 45 -4.29 -10.66 0.74
CA ILE A 45 -5.07 -10.69 -0.51
C ILE A 45 -4.73 -9.47 -1.36
N ALA A 46 -4.84 -8.27 -0.80
CA ALA A 46 -4.59 -7.00 -1.45
C ALA A 46 -3.15 -6.91 -1.93
N THR A 47 -3.00 -6.79 -3.25
CA THR A 47 -1.71 -6.55 -3.88
C THR A 47 -1.47 -5.05 -4.06
N LEU A 48 -0.22 -4.69 -4.32
CA LEU A 48 0.17 -3.31 -4.62
C LEU A 48 -0.59 -2.76 -5.83
N GLU A 49 -0.83 -3.57 -6.86
CA GLU A 49 -1.65 -3.20 -8.01
C GLU A 49 -3.13 -2.93 -7.63
N MET A 50 -3.73 -3.77 -6.79
CA MET A 50 -5.10 -3.55 -6.32
C MET A 50 -5.23 -2.25 -5.52
N VAL A 51 -4.22 -1.94 -4.70
CA VAL A 51 -4.18 -0.67 -3.94
C VAL A 51 -4.01 0.50 -4.88
N ALA A 52 -3.13 0.43 -5.88
CA ALA A 52 -2.98 1.47 -6.89
C ALA A 52 -4.32 1.77 -7.58
N ILE A 53 -5.00 0.74 -8.08
CA ILE A 53 -6.32 0.86 -8.72
C ILE A 53 -7.33 1.52 -7.76
N LYS A 54 -7.37 1.08 -6.50
CA LYS A 54 -8.30 1.62 -5.50
C LYS A 54 -8.05 3.11 -5.24
N GLY A 55 -6.79 3.55 -5.22
CA GLY A 55 -6.45 4.96 -5.07
C GLY A 55 -6.49 5.79 -6.36
N GLY A 56 -6.89 5.19 -7.48
CA GLY A 56 -6.90 5.87 -8.78
C GLY A 56 -5.52 6.14 -9.36
N PHE A 57 -4.52 5.32 -9.00
CA PHE A 57 -3.15 5.41 -9.50
C PHE A 57 -2.84 4.25 -10.45
N GLU A 58 -1.89 4.50 -11.36
CA GLU A 58 -1.19 3.42 -12.04
C GLU A 58 -0.23 2.72 -11.07
N TYR A 59 0.03 1.43 -11.30
CA TYR A 59 0.95 0.65 -10.46
C TYR A 59 2.33 1.31 -10.36
N ASP A 60 2.91 1.71 -11.50
CA ASP A 60 4.25 2.28 -11.55
C ASP A 60 4.31 3.64 -10.82
N GLU A 61 3.23 4.42 -10.91
CA GLU A 61 3.10 5.69 -10.18
C GLU A 61 3.05 5.46 -8.66
N LEU A 62 2.22 4.54 -8.18
CA LEU A 62 2.13 4.26 -6.74
C LEU A 62 3.46 3.68 -6.21
N LYS A 63 4.07 2.78 -6.99
CA LYS A 63 5.37 2.19 -6.67
C LYS A 63 6.42 3.27 -6.49
N GLU A 64 6.56 4.17 -7.45
CA GLU A 64 7.56 5.25 -7.39
C GLU A 64 7.36 6.14 -6.16
N LYS A 65 6.11 6.48 -5.83
CA LYS A 65 5.79 7.25 -4.62
C LYS A 65 6.23 6.53 -3.34
N ILE A 66 5.98 5.22 -3.25
CA ILE A 66 6.36 4.41 -2.08
C ILE A 66 7.89 4.25 -2.01
N GLU A 67 8.56 3.96 -3.13
CA GLU A 67 10.02 3.84 -3.17
C GLU A 67 10.70 5.16 -2.80
N ASN A 68 10.19 6.29 -3.28
CA ASN A 68 10.69 7.60 -2.91
C ASN A 68 10.47 7.88 -1.42
N PHE A 69 9.33 7.48 -0.85
CA PHE A 69 9.06 7.66 0.57
C PHE A 69 9.95 6.79 1.48
N ILE A 70 10.19 5.53 1.10
CA ILE A 70 11.04 4.60 1.86
C ILE A 70 12.52 5.01 1.83
N ASN A 71 12.98 5.59 0.71
CA ASN A 71 14.38 5.97 0.53
C ASN A 71 14.70 7.44 0.89
N ALA A 72 13.70 8.21 1.32
CA ALA A 72 13.84 9.61 1.75
C ALA A 72 14.38 9.71 3.19
#